data_AF-A0A2G9LRW8-F1
#
_entry.id   AF-A0A2G9LRW8-F1
#
_cell.length_a   1.000
_cell.length_b   1.000
_cell.length_c   1.000
_cell.angle_alpha   90.00
_cell.angle_beta   90.00
_cell.angle_gamma   90.00
#
_symmetry.space_group_name_H-M   'P 1'
#
loop_
_entity.id
_entity.type
_entity.pdbx_description
1 polymer ?
#
loop_
_entity_poly.entity_id
_entity_poly.type
_entity_poly.pdbx_seq_one_letter_code
_entity_poly.pdbx_strand_id
1 'polypeptide(L)'
;MFGLVPRQTQICLYSKENWNTILEKEKLDKRMTAFFKPKTRKAHILKEGNDHLHQDIFHEYLGHGLLSEFHFLGFPDNELAKYVDDPEKKEREKIRDVLHNRHGTLFKHKEGFANWIESHLCDLFEIYDRIKDKELPEEVTEIYDQLNTIKNTYGAPGVVWHLGFPKIYSKENLCMLVNKYFGEEVDMALVHGSMLPYSDLDIIVTMDKPKFVPKEHKWLDAYVTTPWDFEKRANLLDIFITNGIFAGQAIINSGSLESYRESIKKKYISKEAIEYNSIEGQRHYSVAMNCIPQSPEYRHAMSYYHSYTNNARLLSSGIKTYTLKNLLEATRVRI
;
A
#
# COMPACT_ATOMS: atom_id res chain seq x y z
N MET A 1 -10.95 4.80 11.60
CA MET A 1 -10.59 5.75 10.51
C MET A 1 -9.13 5.52 10.18
N PHE A 2 -8.74 5.48 8.91
CA PHE A 2 -7.49 4.89 8.36
C PHE A 2 -6.14 5.51 8.82
N GLY A 3 -6.09 6.12 10.00
CA GLY A 3 -4.97 6.87 10.54
C GLY A 3 -4.75 8.24 9.89
N LEU A 4 -5.64 8.64 8.97
CA LEU A 4 -5.57 9.90 8.23
C LEU A 4 -6.68 10.85 8.69
N VAL A 5 -6.30 12.09 8.98
CA VAL A 5 -7.20 13.19 9.33
C VAL A 5 -6.66 14.44 8.63
N PRO A 6 -7.51 15.25 7.96
CA PRO A 6 -7.06 16.51 7.37
C PRO A 6 -6.42 17.40 8.45
N ARG A 7 -5.19 17.87 8.21
CA ARG A 7 -4.43 18.71 9.16
C ARG A 7 -4.43 20.17 8.75
N GLN A 8 -4.45 20.43 7.46
CA GLN A 8 -4.37 21.78 6.88
C GLN A 8 -5.69 22.25 6.29
N THR A 9 -6.56 21.31 5.91
CA THR A 9 -7.90 21.60 5.46
C THR A 9 -8.71 22.23 6.58
N GLN A 10 -9.45 23.28 6.27
CA GLN A 10 -10.32 23.98 7.22
C GLN A 10 -11.79 23.80 6.83
N ILE A 11 -12.66 23.69 7.83
CA ILE A 11 -14.12 23.77 7.64
C ILE A 11 -14.55 25.23 7.84
N CYS A 12 -15.30 25.76 6.88
CA CYS A 12 -15.93 27.06 6.94
C CYS A 12 -17.44 26.88 6.94
N LEU A 13 -18.06 27.12 8.10
CA LEU A 13 -19.52 27.01 8.28
C LEU A 13 -20.18 28.38 8.10
N TYR A 14 -21.25 28.44 7.32
CA TYR A 14 -21.94 29.69 6.99
C TYR A 14 -23.39 29.70 7.47
N SER A 15 -23.84 30.87 7.93
CA SER A 15 -25.28 31.18 8.03
C SER A 15 -25.88 31.34 6.64
N LYS A 16 -27.22 31.28 6.53
CA LYS A 16 -27.91 31.37 5.23
C LYS A 16 -27.61 32.68 4.47
N GLU A 17 -27.52 33.79 5.20
CA GLU A 17 -27.20 35.11 4.64
C GLU A 17 -25.79 35.14 4.03
N ASN A 18 -24.79 34.70 4.80
CA ASN A 18 -23.40 34.68 4.35
C ASN A 18 -23.16 33.63 3.25
N TRP A 19 -23.97 32.57 3.19
CA TRP A 19 -23.87 31.53 2.16
C TRP A 19 -24.16 32.06 0.76
N ASN A 20 -25.21 32.85 0.60
CA ASN A 20 -25.54 33.45 -0.70
C ASN A 20 -24.42 34.36 -1.20
N THR A 21 -23.82 35.15 -0.30
CA THR A 21 -22.69 36.03 -0.64
C THR A 21 -21.48 35.24 -1.12
N ILE A 22 -21.15 34.11 -0.49
CA ILE A 22 -20.00 33.30 -0.92
C ILE A 22 -20.26 32.59 -2.26
N LEU A 23 -21.48 32.07 -2.49
CA LEU A 23 -21.83 31.45 -3.77
C LEU A 23 -21.77 32.47 -4.93
N GLU A 24 -22.25 33.69 -4.73
CA GLU A 24 -22.17 34.76 -5.73
C GLU A 24 -20.71 35.16 -6.01
N LYS A 25 -19.88 35.31 -4.97
CA LYS A 25 -18.46 35.63 -5.10
C LYS A 25 -17.69 34.55 -5.87
N GLU A 26 -18.00 33.29 -5.64
CA GLU A 26 -17.35 32.14 -6.29
C GLU A 26 -18.03 31.73 -7.62
N LYS A 27 -19.13 32.39 -8.00
CA LYS A 27 -19.92 32.13 -9.22
C LYS A 27 -20.47 30.70 -9.29
N LEU A 28 -20.99 30.21 -8.17
CA LEU A 28 -21.54 28.85 -8.02
C LEU A 28 -23.07 28.83 -8.08
N ASP A 29 -23.66 27.65 -8.28
CA ASP A 29 -25.12 27.47 -8.27
C ASP A 29 -25.69 27.78 -6.88
N LYS A 30 -26.75 28.60 -6.82
CA LYS A 30 -27.43 29.01 -5.59
C LYS A 30 -28.07 27.85 -4.82
N ARG A 31 -28.23 26.68 -5.45
CA ARG A 31 -28.77 25.45 -4.84
C ARG A 31 -27.72 24.62 -4.10
N MET A 32 -26.42 24.91 -4.26
CA MET A 32 -25.37 24.16 -3.58
C MET A 32 -25.46 24.39 -2.07
N THR A 33 -25.26 23.33 -1.29
CA THR A 33 -25.19 23.39 0.19
C THR A 33 -23.75 23.30 0.69
N ALA A 34 -22.83 22.84 -0.15
CA ALA A 34 -21.41 22.80 0.15
C ALA A 34 -20.54 22.82 -1.11
N PHE A 35 -19.26 23.17 -0.95
CA PHE A 35 -18.22 22.98 -1.96
C PHE A 35 -16.81 23.03 -1.34
N PHE A 36 -15.85 22.34 -1.95
CA PHE A 36 -14.46 22.38 -1.57
C PHE A 36 -13.65 23.30 -2.50
N LYS A 37 -12.74 24.08 -1.91
CA LYS A 37 -11.82 24.96 -2.63
C LYS A 37 -10.38 24.44 -2.51
N PRO A 38 -9.86 23.73 -3.52
CA PRO A 38 -8.53 23.10 -3.44
C PRO A 38 -7.39 24.07 -3.17
N LYS A 39 -7.41 25.25 -3.82
CA LYS A 39 -6.35 26.26 -3.68
C LYS A 39 -6.14 26.74 -2.25
N THR A 40 -7.21 26.78 -1.45
CA THR A 40 -7.17 27.26 -0.07
C THR A 40 -7.34 26.13 0.95
N ARG A 41 -7.58 24.89 0.48
CA ARG A 41 -7.93 23.73 1.31
C ARG A 41 -9.08 24.05 2.27
N LYS A 42 -10.18 24.56 1.73
CA LYS A 42 -11.35 24.95 2.53
C LYS A 42 -12.58 24.20 2.06
N ALA A 43 -13.25 23.51 2.99
CA ALA A 43 -14.60 22.98 2.81
C ALA A 43 -15.59 24.05 3.27
N HIS A 44 -16.37 24.59 2.34
CA HIS A 44 -17.37 25.62 2.60
C HIS A 44 -18.74 24.95 2.69
N ILE A 45 -19.44 25.12 3.80
CA ILE A 45 -20.68 24.37 4.09
C ILE A 45 -21.75 25.30 4.67
N LEU A 46 -22.96 25.23 4.13
CA LEU A 46 -24.14 25.86 4.70
C LEU A 46 -24.53 25.14 5.99
N LYS A 47 -24.59 25.87 7.10
CA LYS A 47 -24.94 25.32 8.42
C LYS A 47 -26.44 25.31 8.68
N GLU A 48 -27.13 26.38 8.29
CA GLU A 48 -28.52 26.63 8.67
C GLU A 48 -29.48 26.09 7.60
N GLY A 49 -30.42 25.24 8.03
CA GLY A 49 -31.41 24.63 7.13
C GLY A 49 -30.81 23.65 6.12
N ASN A 50 -29.60 23.14 6.39
CA ASN A 50 -28.96 22.10 5.59
C ASN A 50 -29.24 20.72 6.19
N ASP A 51 -30.17 20.00 5.59
CA ASP A 51 -30.53 18.63 6.00
C ASP A 51 -29.40 17.61 5.71
N HIS A 52 -28.38 18.01 4.96
CA HIS A 52 -27.24 17.19 4.55
C HIS A 52 -25.93 17.60 5.25
N LEU A 53 -25.99 18.40 6.31
CA LEU A 53 -24.79 18.98 6.97
C LEU A 53 -23.67 17.96 7.26
N HIS A 54 -24.00 16.79 7.79
CA HIS A 54 -22.99 15.76 8.10
C HIS A 54 -22.38 15.15 6.83
N GLN A 55 -23.19 14.94 5.80
CA GLN A 55 -22.75 14.40 4.51
C GLN A 55 -21.83 15.39 3.82
N ASP A 56 -22.21 16.66 3.79
CA ASP A 56 -21.39 17.75 3.25
C ASP A 56 -20.04 17.86 3.98
N ILE A 57 -20.03 17.65 5.31
CA ILE A 57 -18.76 17.57 6.06
C ILE A 57 -17.95 16.33 5.62
N PHE A 58 -18.56 15.16 5.50
CA PHE A 58 -17.83 13.96 5.09
C PHE A 58 -17.29 14.05 3.66
N HIS A 59 -18.08 14.55 2.72
CA HIS A 59 -17.69 14.68 1.31
C HIS A 59 -16.62 15.77 1.12
N GLU A 60 -16.90 16.98 1.59
CA GLU A 60 -16.04 18.14 1.31
C GLU A 60 -14.81 18.20 2.21
N TYR A 61 -14.99 18.01 3.52
CA TYR A 61 -13.89 18.12 4.47
C TYR A 61 -13.05 16.83 4.51
N LEU A 62 -13.67 15.65 4.61
CA LEU A 62 -12.91 14.41 4.67
C LEU A 62 -12.57 13.90 3.26
N GLY A 63 -13.51 13.80 2.34
CA GLY A 63 -13.25 13.31 0.98
C GLY A 63 -12.24 14.14 0.22
N HIS A 64 -12.59 15.38 -0.10
CA HIS A 64 -11.68 16.25 -0.84
C HIS A 64 -10.49 16.73 -0.01
N GLY A 65 -10.67 16.98 1.29
CA GLY A 65 -9.58 17.41 2.18
C GLY A 65 -8.49 16.35 2.32
N LEU A 66 -8.85 15.08 2.58
CA LEU A 66 -7.85 14.01 2.67
C LEU A 66 -7.11 13.84 1.33
N LEU A 67 -7.84 13.85 0.22
CA LEU A 67 -7.24 13.71 -1.10
C LEU A 67 -6.31 14.88 -1.42
N SER A 68 -6.68 16.10 -1.05
CA SER A 68 -5.84 17.28 -1.26
C SER A 68 -4.56 17.30 -0.40
N GLU A 69 -4.56 16.62 0.75
CA GLU A 69 -3.43 16.65 1.69
C GLU A 69 -2.51 15.44 1.60
N PHE A 70 -3.06 14.25 1.36
CA PHE A 70 -2.33 12.99 1.54
C PHE A 70 -2.18 12.16 0.27
N HIS A 71 -3.02 12.39 -0.74
CA HIS A 71 -2.89 11.66 -1.99
C HIS A 71 -1.54 12.00 -2.65
N PHE A 72 -0.82 10.99 -3.14
CA PHE A 72 0.53 11.16 -3.70
C PHE A 72 0.59 12.20 -4.84
N LEU A 73 -0.46 12.31 -5.66
CA LEU A 73 -0.60 13.35 -6.70
C LEU A 73 -0.83 14.78 -6.16
N GLY A 74 -1.04 14.95 -4.85
CA GLY A 74 -1.20 16.24 -4.18
C GLY A 74 0.11 16.85 -3.65
N PHE A 75 1.22 16.11 -3.68
CA PHE A 75 2.52 16.59 -3.22
C PHE A 75 3.29 17.32 -4.32
N PRO A 76 3.95 18.44 -4.02
CA PRO A 76 4.99 19.00 -4.87
C PRO A 76 6.18 18.03 -4.97
N ASP A 77 6.83 17.96 -6.14
CA ASP A 77 7.88 16.96 -6.49
C ASP A 77 9.05 16.83 -5.50
N ASN A 78 9.32 17.89 -4.72
CA ASN A 78 10.39 17.94 -3.74
C ASN A 78 10.04 17.26 -2.39
N GLU A 79 8.76 17.03 -2.10
CA GLU A 79 8.33 16.37 -0.86
C GLU A 79 8.17 14.86 -1.01
N LEU A 80 7.72 14.37 -2.17
CA LEU A 80 7.65 12.93 -2.47
C LEU A 80 9.04 12.27 -2.38
N ALA A 81 10.08 13.04 -2.72
CA ALA A 81 11.49 12.67 -2.65
C ALA A 81 11.96 12.18 -1.27
N LYS A 82 11.27 12.56 -0.19
CA LYS A 82 11.63 12.22 1.19
C LYS A 82 11.06 10.88 1.65
N TYR A 83 10.13 10.30 0.88
CA TYR A 83 9.37 9.10 1.26
C TYR A 83 9.66 7.89 0.36
N VAL A 84 10.61 8.03 -0.57
CA VAL A 84 11.08 6.97 -1.46
C VAL A 84 12.59 6.87 -1.25
N ASP A 85 13.08 5.74 -0.74
CA ASP A 85 14.52 5.52 -0.56
C ASP A 85 15.22 5.45 -1.94
N ASP A 86 16.13 6.40 -2.18
CA ASP A 86 17.24 6.39 -3.14
C ASP A 86 16.97 6.73 -4.66
N PRO A 87 17.99 6.85 -5.54
CA PRO A 87 18.51 8.10 -6.09
C PRO A 87 18.24 8.32 -7.59
N GLU A 88 17.25 7.64 -8.18
CA GLU A 88 16.94 7.84 -9.60
C GLU A 88 15.78 8.80 -9.79
N LYS A 89 16.15 10.07 -10.01
CA LYS A 89 15.28 11.15 -10.50
C LYS A 89 14.42 10.74 -11.72
N LYS A 90 14.87 9.76 -12.51
CA LYS A 90 14.16 9.17 -13.67
C LYS A 90 13.03 8.20 -13.30
N GLU A 91 13.08 7.54 -12.14
CA GLU A 91 12.01 6.66 -11.68
C GLU A 91 10.81 7.47 -11.17
N ARG A 92 11.07 8.70 -10.68
CA ARG A 92 10.03 9.69 -10.31
C ARG A 92 9.22 10.16 -11.51
N GLU A 93 9.87 10.46 -12.63
CA GLU A 93 9.19 10.82 -13.90
C GLU A 93 8.44 9.63 -14.51
N LYS A 94 8.93 8.40 -14.34
CA LYS A 94 8.21 7.18 -14.78
C LYS A 94 7.06 6.79 -13.88
N ILE A 95 7.19 6.92 -12.56
CA ILE A 95 6.07 6.81 -11.60
C ILE A 95 5.02 7.87 -11.97
N ARG A 96 5.45 9.11 -12.27
CA ARG A 96 4.57 10.16 -12.77
C ARG A 96 3.89 9.79 -14.08
N ASP A 97 4.60 9.31 -15.11
CA ASP A 97 4.01 8.99 -16.42
C ASP A 97 3.19 7.70 -16.40
N VAL A 98 3.58 6.70 -15.62
CA VAL A 98 2.80 5.47 -15.40
C VAL A 98 1.56 5.77 -14.57
N LEU A 99 1.60 6.73 -13.64
CA LEU A 99 0.44 7.07 -12.80
C LEU A 99 -0.45 8.18 -13.42
N HIS A 100 0.09 9.13 -14.18
CA HIS A 100 -0.69 10.07 -15.00
C HIS A 100 -1.38 9.37 -16.18
N ASN A 101 -0.69 8.46 -16.88
CA ASN A 101 -1.28 7.76 -18.03
C ASN A 101 -2.15 6.55 -17.65
N ARG A 102 -2.07 6.03 -16.41
CA ARG A 102 -2.94 4.94 -15.93
C ARG A 102 -4.09 5.40 -15.03
N HIS A 103 -4.03 6.60 -14.43
CA HIS A 103 -5.10 7.21 -13.62
C HIS A 103 -5.63 8.50 -14.26
N GLY A 104 -5.84 8.48 -15.59
CA GLY A 104 -6.10 9.62 -16.47
C GLY A 104 -7.35 10.46 -16.16
N THR A 105 -7.97 10.33 -15.00
CA THR A 105 -9.01 11.24 -14.53
C THR A 105 -8.88 11.52 -13.04
N LEU A 106 -7.87 12.31 -12.68
CA LEU A 106 -7.70 12.86 -11.33
C LEU A 106 -9.04 13.38 -10.76
N PHE A 107 -9.86 14.05 -11.59
CA PHE A 107 -11.19 14.55 -11.22
C PHE A 107 -12.23 13.45 -10.97
N LYS A 108 -12.27 12.38 -11.78
CA LYS A 108 -13.20 11.27 -11.55
C LYS A 108 -12.86 10.53 -10.24
N HIS A 109 -11.56 10.39 -9.93
CA HIS A 109 -11.13 9.82 -8.66
C HIS A 109 -11.46 10.70 -7.44
N LYS A 110 -11.51 12.04 -7.56
CA LYS A 110 -11.84 12.90 -6.41
C LYS A 110 -13.28 12.74 -5.96
N GLU A 111 -14.21 12.83 -6.91
CA GLU A 111 -15.64 12.69 -6.60
C GLU A 111 -15.98 11.26 -6.23
N GLY A 112 -15.42 10.26 -6.92
CA GLY A 112 -15.62 8.85 -6.55
C GLY A 112 -15.11 8.54 -5.13
N PHE A 113 -13.93 9.03 -4.77
CA PHE A 113 -13.41 8.86 -3.40
C PHE A 113 -14.23 9.64 -2.36
N ALA A 114 -14.62 10.88 -2.67
CA ALA A 114 -15.41 11.70 -1.76
C ALA A 114 -16.80 11.07 -1.49
N ASN A 115 -17.49 10.58 -2.52
CA ASN A 115 -18.74 9.85 -2.35
C ASN A 115 -18.54 8.52 -1.61
N TRP A 116 -17.44 7.80 -1.88
CA TRP A 116 -17.14 6.57 -1.14
C TRP A 116 -16.88 6.81 0.34
N ILE A 117 -16.11 7.84 0.72
CA ILE A 117 -15.87 8.15 2.13
C ILE A 117 -17.13 8.70 2.80
N GLU A 118 -17.92 9.52 2.09
CA GLU A 118 -19.24 10.00 2.54
C GLU A 118 -20.12 8.81 2.92
N SER A 119 -20.29 7.86 1.99
CA SER A 119 -21.06 6.63 2.20
C SER A 119 -20.51 5.79 3.35
N HIS A 120 -19.21 5.52 3.35
CA HIS A 120 -18.58 4.70 4.38
C HIS A 120 -18.73 5.29 5.78
N LEU A 121 -18.65 6.61 5.93
CA LEU A 121 -18.84 7.27 7.21
C LEU A 121 -20.31 7.34 7.59
N CYS A 122 -21.21 7.57 6.64
CA CYS A 122 -22.64 7.54 6.93
C CYS A 122 -23.11 6.15 7.41
N ASP A 123 -22.57 5.07 6.85
CA ASP A 123 -22.77 3.70 7.37
C ASP A 123 -22.29 3.60 8.82
N LEU A 124 -21.08 4.08 9.10
CA LEU A 124 -20.45 3.97 10.42
C LEU A 124 -21.20 4.76 11.51
N PHE A 125 -21.80 5.88 11.14
CA PHE A 125 -22.56 6.76 12.03
C PHE A 125 -24.08 6.51 11.99
N GLU A 126 -24.55 5.46 11.30
CA GLU A 126 -25.96 5.07 11.19
C GLU A 126 -26.88 6.19 10.67
N ILE A 127 -26.38 7.03 9.76
CA ILE A 127 -27.14 8.13 9.12
C ILE A 127 -27.50 7.82 7.65
N TYR A 128 -27.56 6.52 7.33
CA TYR A 128 -27.68 5.97 5.98
C TYR A 128 -28.97 6.35 5.23
N ASP A 129 -30.07 6.59 5.93
CA ASP A 129 -31.38 6.93 5.35
C ASP A 129 -31.34 8.20 4.47
N ARG A 130 -30.23 8.95 4.47
CA ARG A 130 -30.02 10.16 3.67
C ARG A 130 -29.19 9.95 2.39
N ILE A 131 -28.62 8.76 2.14
CA ILE A 131 -27.77 8.47 0.97
C ILE A 131 -28.49 7.63 -0.09
N LYS A 132 -29.45 6.80 0.33
CA LYS A 132 -30.05 5.74 -0.50
C LYS A 132 -30.69 6.23 -1.82
N ASP A 133 -31.01 7.51 -1.90
CA ASP A 133 -31.70 8.13 -3.04
C ASP A 133 -30.80 9.07 -3.88
N LYS A 134 -29.49 9.14 -3.61
CA LYS A 134 -28.56 10.00 -4.37
C LYS A 134 -28.26 9.34 -5.71
N GLU A 135 -28.91 9.81 -6.78
CA GLU A 135 -28.54 9.45 -8.15
C GLU A 135 -27.13 9.99 -8.45
N LEU A 136 -26.15 9.08 -8.50
CA LEU A 136 -24.78 9.42 -8.88
C LEU A 136 -24.66 9.40 -10.41
N PRO A 137 -23.88 10.33 -11.01
CA PRO A 137 -23.51 10.23 -12.42
C PRO A 137 -22.87 8.86 -12.71
N GLU A 138 -23.15 8.27 -13.88
CA GLU A 138 -22.66 6.94 -14.27
C GLU A 138 -21.14 6.77 -14.03
N GLU A 139 -20.35 7.78 -14.38
CA GLU A 139 -18.90 7.77 -14.20
C GLU A 139 -18.45 7.72 -12.71
N VAL A 140 -19.27 8.28 -11.81
CA VAL A 140 -19.01 8.26 -10.35
C VAL A 140 -19.46 6.93 -9.77
N THR A 141 -20.57 6.38 -10.25
CA THR A 141 -21.09 5.06 -9.87
C THR A 141 -20.07 3.96 -10.17
N GLU A 142 -19.46 3.97 -11.36
CA GLU A 142 -18.45 2.99 -11.74
C GLU A 142 -17.27 2.97 -10.75
N ILE A 143 -16.76 4.16 -10.38
CA ILE A 143 -15.67 4.27 -9.42
C ILE A 143 -16.12 3.83 -8.03
N TYR A 144 -17.30 4.25 -7.59
CA TYR A 144 -17.85 3.87 -6.31
C TYR A 144 -17.97 2.34 -6.17
N ASP A 145 -18.45 1.65 -7.21
CA ASP A 145 -18.57 0.20 -7.26
C ASP A 145 -17.21 -0.50 -7.26
N GLN A 146 -16.22 0.04 -7.98
CA GLN A 146 -14.84 -0.43 -7.91
C GLN A 146 -14.27 -0.31 -6.49
N LEU A 147 -14.48 0.83 -5.81
CA LEU A 147 -14.02 1.05 -4.45
C LEU A 147 -14.72 0.12 -3.45
N ASN A 148 -16.01 -0.16 -3.64
CA ASN A 148 -16.72 -1.16 -2.83
C ASN A 148 -16.21 -2.57 -3.07
N THR A 149 -15.88 -2.92 -4.31
CA THR A 149 -15.25 -4.21 -4.63
C THR A 149 -13.91 -4.35 -3.90
N ILE A 150 -13.08 -3.30 -3.92
CA ILE A 150 -11.80 -3.26 -3.19
C ILE A 150 -12.06 -3.33 -1.67
N LYS A 151 -13.00 -2.56 -1.13
CA LYS A 151 -13.37 -2.59 0.31
C LYS A 151 -13.81 -3.98 0.75
N ASN A 152 -14.63 -4.64 -0.05
CA ASN A 152 -15.13 -5.98 0.24
C ASN A 152 -14.02 -7.03 0.20
N THR A 153 -13.00 -6.82 -0.63
CA THR A 153 -11.88 -7.75 -0.82
C THR A 153 -10.74 -7.55 0.18
N TYR A 154 -10.32 -6.30 0.42
CA TYR A 154 -9.13 -5.96 1.21
C TYR A 154 -9.44 -5.20 2.50
N GLY A 155 -10.71 -4.85 2.71
CA GLY A 155 -11.09 -3.93 3.76
C GLY A 155 -10.81 -2.48 3.36
N ALA A 156 -11.26 -1.58 4.21
CA ALA A 156 -11.20 -0.16 3.90
C ALA A 156 -9.77 0.45 3.91
N PRO A 157 -8.76 -0.06 4.66
CA PRO A 157 -7.36 0.33 4.44
C PRO A 157 -6.86 0.04 3.01
N GLY A 158 -7.27 -1.10 2.43
CA GLY A 158 -6.90 -1.48 1.07
C GLY A 158 -7.44 -0.51 0.01
N VAL A 159 -8.62 0.09 0.23
CA VAL A 159 -9.16 1.14 -0.64
C VAL A 159 -8.25 2.37 -0.67
N VAL A 160 -7.90 2.86 0.52
CA VAL A 160 -7.06 4.05 0.69
C VAL A 160 -5.67 3.81 0.05
N TRP A 161 -5.08 2.63 0.26
CA TRP A 161 -3.78 2.30 -0.32
C TRP A 161 -3.83 2.07 -1.83
N HIS A 162 -4.91 1.48 -2.34
CA HIS A 162 -5.14 1.32 -3.78
C HIS A 162 -5.26 2.67 -4.48
N LEU A 163 -5.87 3.64 -3.82
CA LEU A 163 -5.94 5.03 -4.27
C LEU A 163 -4.63 5.82 -4.06
N GLY A 164 -3.55 5.18 -3.59
CA GLY A 164 -2.23 5.81 -3.45
C GLY A 164 -2.09 6.77 -2.27
N PHE A 165 -2.97 6.68 -1.28
CA PHE A 165 -2.74 7.35 0.00
C PHE A 165 -1.60 6.66 0.79
N PRO A 166 -0.98 7.36 1.74
CA PRO A 166 0.09 6.81 2.55
C PRO A 166 -0.41 5.62 3.38
N LYS A 167 0.36 4.54 3.34
CA LYS A 167 0.19 3.35 4.16
C LYS A 167 0.57 3.64 5.60
N ILE A 168 -0.33 3.30 6.51
CA ILE A 168 -0.10 3.36 7.96
C ILE A 168 -0.04 1.91 8.44
N TYR A 169 1.19 1.43 8.59
CA TYR A 169 1.54 0.06 8.96
C TYR A 169 1.36 -0.20 10.46
N SER A 170 0.20 0.15 11.02
CA SER A 170 -0.14 -0.29 12.38
C SER A 170 -0.42 -1.79 12.38
N LYS A 171 -0.12 -2.45 13.49
CA LYS A 171 -0.37 -3.89 13.63
C LYS A 171 -1.85 -4.22 13.40
N GLU A 172 -2.75 -3.36 13.87
CA GLU A 172 -4.20 -3.51 13.71
C GLU A 172 -4.61 -3.47 12.24
N ASN A 173 -4.13 -2.47 11.48
CA ASN A 173 -4.43 -2.34 10.05
C ASN A 173 -3.90 -3.55 9.26
N LEU A 174 -2.69 -4.01 9.58
CA LEU A 174 -2.08 -5.16 8.93
C LEU A 174 -2.82 -6.46 9.29
N CYS A 175 -3.20 -6.68 10.55
CA CYS A 175 -4.03 -7.82 10.95
C CYS A 175 -5.38 -7.81 10.22
N MET A 176 -6.05 -6.65 10.16
CA MET A 176 -7.32 -6.52 9.43
C MET A 176 -7.16 -6.88 7.96
N LEU A 177 -6.11 -6.39 7.31
CA LEU A 177 -5.80 -6.71 5.92
C LEU A 177 -5.60 -8.22 5.74
N VAL A 178 -4.75 -8.82 6.58
CA VAL A 178 -4.41 -10.24 6.49
C VAL A 178 -5.64 -11.10 6.70
N ASN A 179 -6.42 -10.85 7.75
CA ASN A 179 -7.63 -11.62 8.03
C ASN A 179 -8.67 -11.46 6.93
N LYS A 180 -8.83 -10.25 6.37
CA LYS A 180 -9.82 -10.00 5.33
C LYS A 180 -9.47 -10.73 4.03
N TYR A 181 -8.18 -10.73 3.67
CA TYR A 181 -7.73 -11.26 2.40
C TYR A 181 -7.40 -12.76 2.45
N PHE A 182 -6.67 -13.19 3.48
CA PHE A 182 -6.23 -14.58 3.63
C PHE A 182 -7.15 -15.41 4.53
N GLY A 183 -7.97 -14.79 5.38
CA GLY A 183 -8.85 -15.47 6.33
C GLY A 183 -8.23 -15.66 7.72
N GLU A 184 -8.96 -16.33 8.60
CA GLU A 184 -8.53 -16.58 9.99
C GLU A 184 -7.58 -17.79 10.13
N GLU A 185 -7.49 -18.64 9.11
CA GLU A 185 -6.63 -19.84 9.07
C GLU A 185 -5.14 -19.53 8.79
N VAL A 186 -4.69 -18.31 9.11
CA VAL A 186 -3.29 -17.90 8.90
C VAL A 186 -2.46 -18.30 10.12
N ASP A 187 -1.46 -19.15 9.91
CA ASP A 187 -0.55 -19.61 10.97
C ASP A 187 0.44 -18.52 11.39
N MET A 188 0.94 -17.76 10.42
CA MET A 188 1.90 -16.68 10.62
C MET A 188 1.81 -15.69 9.46
N ALA A 189 1.98 -14.41 9.76
CA ALA A 189 2.11 -13.36 8.77
C ALA A 189 3.24 -12.42 9.15
N LEU A 190 4.17 -12.18 8.22
CA LEU A 190 5.34 -11.34 8.40
C LEU A 190 5.31 -10.21 7.37
N VAL A 191 5.31 -8.96 7.81
CA VAL A 191 5.59 -7.83 6.91
C VAL A 191 7.09 -7.62 6.83
N HIS A 192 7.60 -7.32 5.63
CA HIS A 192 9.00 -6.92 5.45
C HIS A 192 9.11 -5.80 4.41
N GLY A 193 10.34 -5.49 3.97
CA GLY A 193 10.61 -4.43 3.01
C GLY A 193 10.83 -3.07 3.68
N SER A 194 10.64 -2.00 2.90
CA SER A 194 10.93 -0.63 3.36
C SER A 194 9.89 -0.08 4.34
N MET A 195 8.65 -0.59 4.28
CA MET A 195 7.50 -0.11 5.05
C MET A 195 7.34 1.42 4.97
N LEU A 196 7.69 2.01 3.81
CA LEU A 196 7.54 3.44 3.57
C LEU A 196 6.09 3.74 3.19
N PRO A 197 5.57 4.95 3.48
CA PRO A 197 4.16 5.26 3.28
C PRO A 197 3.66 5.02 1.85
N TYR A 198 4.51 5.14 0.84
CA TYR A 198 4.11 4.98 -0.57
C TYR A 198 4.75 3.76 -1.25
N SER A 199 5.48 2.92 -0.51
CA SER A 199 5.98 1.65 -1.06
C SER A 199 4.85 0.64 -1.22
N ASP A 200 5.11 -0.42 -1.98
CA ASP A 200 4.41 -1.69 -1.86
C ASP A 200 4.51 -2.25 -0.43
N LEU A 201 3.58 -3.15 -0.12
CA LEU A 201 3.54 -3.95 1.09
C LEU A 201 4.02 -5.35 0.73
N ASP A 202 5.23 -5.71 1.18
CA ASP A 202 5.71 -7.08 1.12
C ASP A 202 5.21 -7.87 2.33
N ILE A 203 4.57 -9.01 2.08
CA ILE A 203 4.10 -9.88 3.16
C ILE A 203 4.40 -11.35 2.86
N ILE A 204 4.88 -12.08 3.86
CA ILE A 204 4.94 -13.54 3.84
C ILE A 204 3.81 -14.07 4.72
N VAL A 205 2.98 -14.95 4.16
CA VAL A 205 1.87 -15.59 4.86
C VAL A 205 2.06 -17.10 4.81
N THR A 206 2.00 -17.74 5.98
CA THR A 206 1.98 -19.19 6.08
C THR A 206 0.59 -19.68 6.43
N MET A 207 0.07 -20.64 5.67
CA MET A 207 -1.23 -21.27 5.92
C MET A 207 -1.26 -22.68 5.31
N ASP A 208 -2.03 -23.58 5.89
CA ASP A 208 -2.15 -24.97 5.43
C ASP A 208 -2.59 -25.09 3.96
N LYS A 209 -3.44 -24.18 3.49
CA LYS A 209 -3.97 -24.15 2.12
C LYS A 209 -3.64 -22.81 1.46
N PRO A 210 -2.47 -22.68 0.80
CA PRO A 210 -2.04 -21.43 0.20
C PRO A 210 -3.06 -20.90 -0.81
N LYS A 211 -3.51 -19.66 -0.61
CA LYS A 211 -4.38 -18.96 -1.54
C LYS A 211 -3.58 -18.33 -2.66
N PHE A 212 -4.14 -18.35 -3.88
CA PHE A 212 -3.59 -17.60 -5.00
C PHE A 212 -3.79 -16.11 -4.77
N VAL A 213 -2.71 -15.34 -4.91
CA VAL A 213 -2.74 -13.88 -4.88
C VAL A 213 -2.57 -13.38 -6.30
N PRO A 214 -3.58 -12.72 -6.90
CA PRO A 214 -3.44 -12.15 -8.23
C PRO A 214 -2.29 -11.13 -8.28
N LYS A 215 -1.45 -11.22 -9.32
CA LYS A 215 -0.34 -10.29 -9.57
C LYS A 215 -0.78 -8.87 -9.95
N GLU A 216 -2.08 -8.61 -9.99
CA GLU A 216 -2.64 -7.33 -10.43
C GLU A 216 -2.50 -6.24 -9.36
N HIS A 217 -2.11 -6.61 -8.13
CA HIS A 217 -2.06 -5.69 -6.99
C HIS A 217 -0.68 -5.07 -6.84
N LYS A 218 -0.47 -3.95 -7.52
CA LYS A 218 0.80 -3.18 -7.49
C LYS A 218 1.19 -2.60 -6.13
N TRP A 219 0.37 -2.78 -5.08
CA TRP A 219 0.64 -2.28 -3.73
C TRP A 219 0.82 -3.40 -2.70
N LEU A 220 0.55 -4.67 -3.06
CA LEU A 220 0.65 -5.83 -2.16
C LEU A 220 1.39 -6.96 -2.86
N ASP A 221 2.60 -7.22 -2.41
CA ASP A 221 3.40 -8.36 -2.83
C ASP A 221 3.35 -9.42 -1.72
N ALA A 222 2.44 -10.38 -1.90
CA ALA A 222 2.26 -11.45 -0.95
C ALA A 222 2.87 -12.77 -1.43
N TYR A 223 3.77 -13.31 -0.62
CA TYR A 223 4.23 -14.69 -0.75
C TYR A 223 3.47 -15.59 0.21
N VAL A 224 2.59 -16.42 -0.34
CA VAL A 224 1.79 -17.38 0.43
C VAL A 224 2.38 -18.77 0.30
N THR A 225 2.63 -19.43 1.42
CA THR A 225 3.23 -20.77 1.47
C THR A 225 2.64 -21.61 2.61
N THR A 226 2.98 -22.89 2.66
CA THR A 226 2.65 -23.75 3.80
C THR A 226 3.68 -23.60 4.91
N PRO A 227 3.33 -23.90 6.18
CA PRO A 227 4.32 -23.94 7.26
C PRO A 227 5.51 -24.86 6.95
N TRP A 228 5.24 -26.02 6.32
CA TRP A 228 6.27 -26.98 5.93
C TRP A 228 7.24 -26.42 4.87
N ASP A 229 6.73 -25.78 3.81
CA ASP A 229 7.59 -25.23 2.76
C ASP A 229 8.36 -23.98 3.26
N PHE A 230 7.72 -23.16 4.09
CA PHE A 230 8.39 -22.06 4.79
C PHE A 230 9.57 -22.57 5.61
N GLU A 231 9.36 -23.58 6.45
CA GLU A 231 10.40 -24.17 7.29
C GLU A 231 11.50 -24.82 6.42
N LYS A 232 11.12 -25.56 5.37
CA LYS A 232 12.08 -26.16 4.43
C LYS A 232 12.96 -25.10 3.78
N ARG A 233 12.39 -24.00 3.27
CA ARG A 233 13.16 -22.92 2.64
C ARG A 233 14.00 -22.13 3.64
N ALA A 234 13.49 -21.87 4.84
CA ALA A 234 14.28 -21.32 5.94
C ALA A 234 15.49 -22.21 6.26
N ASN A 235 15.28 -23.53 6.23
CA ASN A 235 16.30 -24.54 6.42
C ASN A 235 17.36 -24.59 5.31
N LEU A 236 17.01 -24.15 4.10
CA LEU A 236 17.93 -24.00 2.96
C LEU A 236 18.62 -22.63 2.93
N LEU A 237 18.41 -21.80 3.96
CA LEU A 237 18.93 -20.43 4.03
C LEU A 237 18.54 -19.61 2.79
N ASP A 238 17.32 -19.82 2.31
CA ASP A 238 16.73 -19.07 1.22
C ASP A 238 16.71 -17.58 1.56
N ILE A 239 17.25 -16.72 0.69
CA ILE A 239 17.40 -15.30 1.02
C ILE A 239 16.06 -14.57 1.13
N PHE A 240 15.05 -14.96 0.34
CA PHE A 240 13.73 -14.34 0.43
C PHE A 240 13.10 -14.63 1.80
N ILE A 241 13.15 -15.89 2.23
CA ILE A 241 12.61 -16.32 3.53
C ILE A 241 13.42 -15.76 4.70
N THR A 242 14.75 -15.88 4.64
CA THR A 242 15.61 -15.37 5.73
C THR A 242 15.53 -13.85 5.84
N ASN A 243 15.43 -13.11 4.73
CA ASN A 243 15.20 -11.67 4.78
C ASN A 243 13.88 -11.33 5.49
N GLY A 244 12.78 -12.02 5.14
CA GLY A 244 11.50 -11.85 5.84
C GLY A 244 11.58 -12.19 7.34
N ILE A 245 12.33 -13.24 7.72
CA ILE A 245 12.51 -13.62 9.13
C ILE A 245 13.33 -12.58 9.90
N PHE A 246 14.45 -12.12 9.35
CA PHE A 246 15.42 -11.30 10.09
C PHE A 246 15.19 -9.79 9.96
N ALA A 247 14.67 -9.32 8.84
CA ALA A 247 14.34 -7.91 8.63
C ALA A 247 12.84 -7.61 8.86
N GLY A 248 11.98 -8.62 8.80
CA GLY A 248 10.54 -8.44 8.94
C GLY A 248 10.04 -8.36 10.37
N GLN A 249 8.76 -8.00 10.47
CA GLN A 249 7.99 -7.93 11.70
C GLN A 249 6.79 -8.89 11.61
N ALA A 250 6.61 -9.70 12.65
CA ALA A 250 5.42 -10.53 12.76
C ALA A 250 4.18 -9.70 13.04
N ILE A 251 3.18 -9.84 12.17
CA ILE A 251 1.83 -9.30 12.33
C ILE A 251 1.00 -10.31 13.13
N ILE A 252 1.03 -11.57 12.70
CA ILE A 252 0.36 -12.72 13.33
C ILE A 252 1.42 -13.69 13.85
N ASN A 253 1.19 -14.22 15.07
CA ASN A 253 2.01 -15.24 15.72
C ASN A 253 3.49 -14.84 15.93
N SER A 254 3.75 -13.79 16.71
CA SER A 254 5.12 -13.28 16.93
C SER A 254 6.05 -14.23 17.68
N GLY A 255 5.51 -15.17 18.46
CA GLY A 255 6.30 -16.13 19.23
C GLY A 255 7.08 -17.12 18.35
N SER A 256 6.55 -17.49 17.18
CA SER A 256 7.21 -18.40 16.24
C SER A 256 8.41 -17.74 15.55
N LEU A 257 8.36 -16.43 15.29
CA LEU A 257 9.40 -15.70 14.57
C LEU A 257 10.76 -15.73 15.28
N GLU A 258 10.79 -15.52 16.59
CA GLU A 258 12.05 -15.59 17.37
C GLU A 258 12.61 -17.01 17.43
N SER A 259 11.73 -18.02 17.51
CA SER A 259 12.16 -19.42 17.42
C SER A 259 12.84 -19.72 16.09
N TYR A 260 12.27 -19.24 14.98
CA TYR A 260 12.90 -19.35 13.65
C TYR A 260 14.26 -18.65 13.59
N ARG A 261 14.36 -17.41 14.11
CA ARG A 261 15.63 -16.66 14.15
C ARG A 261 16.71 -17.45 14.87
N GLU A 262 16.41 -17.99 16.05
CA GLU A 262 17.37 -18.75 16.85
C GLU A 262 17.74 -20.09 16.23
N SER A 263 16.77 -20.81 15.65
CA SER A 263 17.02 -22.06 14.93
C SER A 263 17.97 -21.85 13.75
N ILE A 264 17.70 -20.84 12.91
CA ILE A 264 18.51 -20.53 11.72
C ILE A 264 19.93 -20.08 12.10
N LYS A 265 20.08 -19.27 13.15
CA LYS A 265 21.41 -18.85 13.64
C LYS A 265 22.29 -20.04 14.04
N LYS A 266 21.71 -21.02 14.74
CA LYS A 266 22.41 -22.22 15.24
C LYS A 266 22.69 -23.27 14.18
N LYS A 267 21.97 -23.23 13.05
CA LYS A 267 22.04 -24.26 12.01
C LYS A 267 23.41 -24.35 11.32
N TYR A 268 23.92 -25.54 11.01
CA TYR A 268 25.12 -25.64 10.17
C TYR A 268 24.80 -25.34 8.71
N ILE A 269 25.75 -24.76 7.97
CA ILE A 269 25.61 -24.55 6.52
C ILE A 269 25.71 -25.93 5.85
N SER A 270 24.64 -26.37 5.20
CA SER A 270 24.62 -27.63 4.46
C SER A 270 25.05 -27.44 3.00
N LYS A 271 25.52 -28.50 2.35
CA LYS A 271 25.76 -28.51 0.90
C LYS A 271 24.48 -28.23 0.12
N GLU A 272 23.35 -28.77 0.59
CA GLU A 272 22.03 -28.56 0.01
C GLU A 272 21.62 -27.07 0.01
N ALA A 273 21.90 -26.33 1.09
CA ALA A 273 21.63 -24.90 1.16
C ALA A 273 22.46 -24.09 0.14
N ILE A 274 23.74 -24.45 -0.03
CA ILE A 274 24.63 -23.82 -1.02
C ILE A 274 24.12 -24.10 -2.44
N GLU A 275 23.81 -25.36 -2.74
CA GLU A 275 23.32 -25.79 -4.05
C GLU A 275 21.98 -25.14 -4.39
N TYR A 276 21.05 -25.13 -3.44
CA TYR A 276 19.75 -24.46 -3.59
C TYR A 276 19.91 -22.99 -3.97
N ASN A 277 20.73 -22.24 -3.22
CA ASN A 277 20.96 -20.82 -3.51
C ASN A 277 21.65 -20.61 -4.88
N SER A 278 22.52 -21.52 -5.30
CA SER A 278 23.13 -21.47 -6.64
C SER A 278 22.08 -21.69 -7.74
N ILE A 279 21.20 -22.69 -7.57
CA ILE A 279 20.14 -23.04 -8.53
C ILE A 279 19.13 -21.90 -8.65
N GLU A 280 18.64 -21.36 -7.52
CA GLU A 280 17.69 -20.25 -7.53
C GLU A 280 18.30 -18.98 -8.15
N GLY A 281 19.60 -18.73 -7.93
CA GLY A 281 20.32 -17.69 -8.64
C GLY A 281 20.21 -17.87 -10.16
N GLN A 282 20.55 -19.05 -10.67
CA GLN A 282 20.47 -19.32 -12.12
C GLN A 282 19.04 -19.21 -12.66
N ARG A 283 18.04 -19.66 -11.89
CA ARG A 283 16.63 -19.50 -12.25
C ARG A 283 16.26 -18.04 -12.44
N HIS A 284 16.65 -17.17 -11.51
CA HIS A 284 16.40 -15.72 -11.61
C HIS A 284 17.16 -15.08 -12.78
N TYR A 285 18.37 -15.54 -13.08
CA TYR A 285 19.09 -15.11 -14.28
C TYR A 285 18.33 -15.48 -15.56
N SER A 286 17.82 -16.71 -15.66
CA SER A 286 17.00 -17.13 -16.80
C SER A 286 15.73 -16.30 -16.95
N VAL A 287 15.07 -15.93 -15.83
CA VAL A 287 13.93 -15.01 -15.87
C VAL A 287 14.36 -13.65 -16.40
N ALA A 288 15.46 -13.08 -15.90
CA ALA A 288 15.97 -11.79 -16.37
C ALA A 288 16.27 -11.79 -17.87
N MET A 289 16.87 -12.85 -18.40
CA MET A 289 17.19 -12.95 -19.84
C MET A 289 15.95 -13.00 -20.73
N ASN A 290 14.79 -13.36 -20.19
CA ASN A 290 13.51 -13.33 -20.91
C ASN A 290 12.77 -11.99 -20.78
N CYS A 291 13.28 -11.05 -19.98
CA CYS A 291 12.71 -9.70 -19.84
C CYS A 291 13.37 -8.72 -20.83
N ILE A 292 12.67 -7.61 -21.11
CA ILE A 292 13.26 -6.50 -21.86
C ILE A 292 14.44 -5.95 -21.06
N PRO A 293 15.65 -5.80 -21.65
CA PRO A 293 16.80 -5.27 -20.93
C PRO A 293 16.49 -3.92 -20.28
N GLN A 294 16.90 -3.76 -19.02
CA GLN A 294 16.65 -2.56 -18.21
C GLN A 294 15.17 -2.29 -17.89
N SER A 295 14.25 -3.23 -18.12
CA SER A 295 12.90 -3.14 -17.57
C SER A 295 12.92 -3.30 -16.04
N PRO A 296 11.88 -2.86 -15.32
CA PRO A 296 11.75 -3.11 -13.88
C PRO A 296 11.84 -4.60 -13.54
N GLU A 297 11.18 -5.46 -14.32
CA GLU A 297 11.19 -6.91 -14.16
C GLU A 297 12.60 -7.49 -14.36
N TYR A 298 13.32 -7.00 -15.37
CA TYR A 298 14.73 -7.35 -15.60
C TYR A 298 15.59 -6.98 -14.39
N ARG A 299 15.49 -5.73 -13.91
CA ARG A 299 16.28 -5.24 -12.77
C ARG A 299 15.98 -6.03 -11.50
N HIS A 300 14.70 -6.31 -11.24
CA HIS A 300 14.26 -7.09 -10.10
C HIS A 300 14.80 -8.53 -10.17
N ALA A 301 14.64 -9.22 -11.30
CA ALA A 301 15.17 -10.56 -11.49
C ALA A 301 16.71 -10.60 -11.36
N MET A 302 17.43 -9.62 -11.91
CA MET A 302 18.88 -9.50 -11.76
C MET A 302 19.31 -9.25 -10.31
N SER A 303 18.57 -8.43 -9.56
CA SER A 303 18.82 -8.20 -8.14
C SER A 303 18.77 -9.51 -7.34
N TYR A 304 17.75 -10.35 -7.58
CA TYR A 304 17.65 -11.66 -6.96
C TYR A 304 18.74 -12.63 -7.43
N TYR A 305 19.06 -12.67 -8.73
CA TYR A 305 20.19 -13.47 -9.24
C TYR A 305 21.48 -13.16 -8.49
N HIS A 306 21.83 -11.87 -8.36
CA HIS A 306 23.02 -11.46 -7.64
C HIS A 306 22.95 -11.82 -6.16
N SER A 307 21.79 -11.60 -5.52
CA SER A 307 21.59 -11.91 -4.10
C SER A 307 21.78 -13.40 -3.81
N TYR A 308 21.13 -14.27 -4.57
CA TYR A 308 21.25 -15.73 -4.42
C TYR A 308 22.66 -16.25 -4.73
N THR A 309 23.27 -15.78 -5.82
CA THR A 309 24.63 -16.19 -6.21
C THR A 309 25.65 -15.78 -5.15
N ASN A 310 25.53 -14.56 -4.62
CA ASN A 310 26.40 -14.10 -3.55
C ASN A 310 26.18 -14.86 -2.24
N ASN A 311 24.92 -15.17 -1.91
CA ASN A 311 24.60 -15.98 -0.74
C ASN A 311 25.24 -17.37 -0.86
N ALA A 312 25.10 -18.06 -1.99
CA ALA A 312 25.75 -19.36 -2.23
C ALA A 312 27.28 -19.29 -2.05
N ARG A 313 27.93 -18.23 -2.55
CA ARG A 313 29.37 -17.99 -2.40
C ARG A 313 29.78 -17.78 -0.93
N LEU A 314 29.03 -16.98 -0.18
CA LEU A 314 29.29 -16.71 1.24
C LEU A 314 29.08 -17.96 2.08
N LEU A 315 28.00 -18.70 1.82
CA LEU A 315 27.72 -19.98 2.48
C LEU A 315 28.84 -20.99 2.23
N SER A 316 29.35 -21.09 1.01
CA SER A 316 30.52 -21.92 0.68
C SER A 316 31.80 -21.53 1.42
N SER A 317 31.88 -20.28 1.87
CA SER A 317 33.00 -19.74 2.66
C SER A 317 32.74 -19.83 4.18
N GLY A 318 31.66 -20.47 4.62
CA GLY A 318 31.29 -20.58 6.03
C GLY A 318 30.60 -19.35 6.62
N ILE A 319 30.20 -18.37 5.79
CA ILE A 319 29.59 -17.12 6.22
C ILE A 319 28.09 -17.15 5.97
N LYS A 320 27.30 -16.82 7.00
CA LYS A 320 25.85 -16.64 6.88
C LYS A 320 25.48 -15.17 6.83
N THR A 321 24.70 -14.80 5.84
CA THR A 321 24.04 -13.50 5.73
C THR A 321 22.53 -13.72 5.69
N TYR A 322 21.81 -13.07 6.60
CA TYR A 322 20.39 -13.33 6.79
C TYR A 322 19.46 -12.29 6.16
N THR A 323 20.00 -11.17 5.68
CA THR A 323 19.22 -10.08 5.09
C THR A 323 19.82 -9.65 3.76
N LEU A 324 18.97 -9.15 2.87
CA LEU A 324 19.40 -8.62 1.56
C LEU A 324 20.37 -7.45 1.73
N LYS A 325 20.11 -6.56 2.69
CA LYS A 325 21.00 -5.44 3.02
C LYS A 325 22.42 -5.91 3.33
N ASN A 326 22.57 -6.90 4.22
CA ASN A 326 23.89 -7.39 4.62
C ASN A 326 24.61 -8.10 3.45
N LEU A 327 23.87 -8.78 2.57
CA LEU A 327 24.44 -9.38 1.35
C LEU A 327 25.02 -8.33 0.40
N LEU A 328 24.28 -7.23 0.20
CA LEU A 328 24.69 -6.13 -0.67
C LEU A 328 25.90 -5.37 -0.09
N GLU A 329 25.95 -5.19 1.23
CA GLU A 329 27.11 -4.60 1.92
C GLU A 329 28.34 -5.50 1.81
N ALA A 330 28.19 -6.81 2.03
CA ALA A 330 29.28 -7.78 1.93
C ALA A 330 29.88 -7.90 0.52
N THR A 331 29.16 -7.46 -0.51
CA THR A 331 29.66 -7.40 -1.89
C THR A 331 30.43 -6.12 -2.19
N ARG A 332 30.06 -4.99 -1.59
CA ARG A 332 30.74 -3.69 -1.81
C ARG A 332 32.14 -3.64 -1.21
N VAL A 333 32.42 -4.43 -0.17
CA VAL A 333 33.73 -4.47 0.53
C VAL A 333 34.82 -5.22 -0.27
N ARG A 334 34.51 -5.77 -1.46
CA ARG A 334 35.45 -6.57 -2.26
C ARG A 334 35.69 -6.04 -3.69
N ILE A 335 35.45 -4.76 -3.95
CA ILE A 335 35.84 -4.10 -5.22
C ILE A 335 37.05 -3.21 -4.98
#